data_AF-A0A7C5GSV8-F1
#
_entry.id   AF-A0A7C5GSV8-F1
#
_cell.length_a   1.000
_cell.length_b   1.000
_cell.length_c   1.000
_cell.angle_alpha   90.00
_cell.angle_beta   90.00
_cell.angle_gamma   90.00
#
_symmetry.space_group_name_H-M   'P 1'
#
loop_
_entity.id
_entity.type
_entity.pdbx_description
1 polymer ?
#
loop_
_entity_poly.entity_id
_entity_poly.type
_entity_poly.pdbx_seq_one_letter_code
_entity_poly.pdbx_strand_id
1 'polypeptide(L)'
;MGLLSLINVINVANASSSCLAHVQEKAQALLKQPYQAIPDMGEEVRNLSYHDYQNIRFIAGKTLWRKEQLPFQMEFMHPGMQFNQAIKLHVWENKQSTPIPFSRKYFHYAGLDRYFDKSPLDYTGFRLLYPIDADKVHQEFLVFQGASYFRSRGRDETYGLSARAIALNTHSKTPEEFPTYTQFWIEKPQKGSKRLRICGLLDSPSLTGATEFIIEPNDTTTMLVETVIYPRKPLQEVGIAPLTSMFFHGENALSTYGDYRPEVHDSDGLLIKQDKQKWHWHPLREAEWVEVKVFDEG
;
A
#
# COMPACT_ATOMS: atom_id res chain seq x y z
N MET A 1 10.77 -34.51 -23.36
CA MET A 1 11.98 -33.73 -23.03
C MET A 1 11.50 -32.35 -22.59
N GLY A 2 11.11 -32.10 -21.34
CA GLY A 2 11.86 -32.30 -20.11
C GLY A 2 12.63 -31.03 -19.75
N LEU A 3 11.96 -29.86 -19.66
CA LEU A 3 12.59 -28.60 -19.24
C LEU A 3 12.43 -28.44 -17.74
N LEU A 4 13.53 -28.64 -17.02
CA LEU A 4 13.64 -28.39 -15.59
C LEU A 4 13.32 -26.93 -15.27
N SER A 5 12.41 -26.72 -14.32
CA SER A 5 12.27 -25.45 -13.61
C SER A 5 13.50 -25.26 -12.73
N LEU A 6 14.31 -24.25 -13.04
CA LEU A 6 15.40 -23.79 -12.18
C LEU A 6 14.77 -23.08 -10.98
N ILE A 7 14.50 -23.85 -9.93
CA ILE A 7 14.29 -23.33 -8.58
C ILE A 7 15.65 -22.78 -8.15
N ASN A 8 15.83 -21.47 -8.26
CA ASN A 8 16.91 -20.80 -7.55
C ASN A 8 16.60 -20.89 -6.06
N VAL A 9 17.15 -21.92 -5.41
CA VAL A 9 17.23 -22.00 -3.95
C VAL A 9 18.22 -20.93 -3.52
N ILE A 10 17.69 -19.74 -3.23
CA ILE A 10 18.43 -18.77 -2.42
C ILE A 10 18.61 -19.42 -1.05
N ASN A 11 19.85 -19.66 -0.67
CA ASN A 11 20.23 -20.25 0.61
C ASN A 11 19.50 -19.56 1.76
N VAL A 12 18.49 -20.21 2.34
CA VAL A 12 17.77 -19.78 3.54
C VAL A 12 18.60 -20.14 4.77
N ALA A 13 19.80 -19.56 4.87
CA ALA A 13 20.60 -19.62 6.07
C ALA A 13 20.35 -18.33 6.88
N ASN A 14 19.35 -18.38 7.77
CA ASN A 14 18.96 -17.42 8.84
C ASN A 14 17.52 -16.86 8.76
N ALA A 15 16.53 -17.74 8.54
CA ALA A 15 15.12 -17.36 8.55
C ALA A 15 14.65 -16.69 9.86
N SER A 16 15.14 -17.09 11.04
CA SER A 16 14.63 -16.58 12.34
C SER A 16 15.00 -15.13 12.69
N SER A 17 15.66 -14.39 11.78
CA SER A 17 16.12 -13.02 12.06
C SER A 17 15.88 -12.02 10.93
N SER A 18 15.14 -12.43 9.89
CA SER A 18 14.71 -11.53 8.83
C SER A 18 13.56 -10.64 9.31
N CYS A 19 13.38 -9.51 8.61
CA CYS A 19 12.24 -8.63 8.82
C CYS A 19 10.91 -9.39 8.65
N LEU A 20 10.79 -10.25 7.63
CA LEU A 20 9.59 -11.06 7.42
C LEU A 20 9.30 -12.00 8.60
N ALA A 21 10.29 -12.75 9.09
CA ALA A 21 10.10 -13.66 10.21
C ALA A 21 9.67 -12.94 11.49
N HIS A 22 10.23 -11.75 11.76
CA HIS A 22 9.79 -10.89 12.86
C HIS A 22 8.29 -10.56 12.78
N VAL A 23 7.80 -10.24 11.58
CA VAL A 23 6.39 -9.91 11.37
C VAL A 23 5.51 -11.16 11.40
N GLN A 24 5.99 -12.31 10.91
CA GLN A 24 5.28 -13.58 11.00
C GLN A 24 5.04 -13.99 12.46
N GLU A 25 6.05 -13.86 13.33
CA GLU A 25 5.91 -14.11 14.77
C GLU A 25 4.83 -13.21 15.39
N LYS A 26 4.80 -11.93 15.02
CA LYS A 26 3.77 -10.98 15.48
C LYS A 26 2.38 -11.34 14.99
N ALA A 27 2.23 -11.70 13.71
CA ALA A 27 0.95 -12.11 13.14
C ALA A 27 0.41 -13.36 13.86
N GLN A 28 1.26 -14.38 14.06
CA GLN A 28 0.88 -15.57 14.81
C GLN A 28 0.53 -15.29 16.27
N ALA A 29 1.19 -14.33 16.91
CA ALA A 29 0.85 -13.91 18.26
C ALA A 29 -0.55 -13.25 18.32
N LEU A 30 -0.91 -12.45 17.30
CA LEU A 30 -2.24 -11.83 17.21
C LEU A 30 -3.38 -12.84 17.05
N LEU A 31 -3.12 -14.01 16.43
CA LEU A 31 -4.12 -15.09 16.33
C LEU A 31 -4.60 -15.58 17.71
N LYS A 32 -3.75 -15.50 18.73
CA LYS A 32 -4.05 -15.98 20.08
C LYS A 32 -4.93 -15.01 20.87
N GLN A 33 -5.29 -13.87 20.27
CA GLN A 33 -6.07 -12.81 20.89
C GLN A 33 -7.31 -12.50 20.04
N PRO A 34 -8.43 -12.10 20.66
CA PRO A 34 -9.57 -11.56 19.93
C PRO A 34 -9.13 -10.35 19.07
N TYR A 35 -9.70 -10.21 17.88
CA TYR A 35 -9.48 -9.03 17.05
C TYR A 35 -9.91 -7.76 17.81
N GLN A 36 -9.06 -6.74 17.76
CA GLN A 36 -9.36 -5.42 18.31
C GLN A 36 -9.28 -4.39 17.19
N ALA A 37 -10.40 -3.70 16.94
CA ALA A 37 -10.42 -2.62 15.95
C ALA A 37 -9.52 -1.47 16.39
N ILE A 38 -8.80 -0.88 15.44
CA ILE A 38 -7.99 0.31 15.69
C ILE A 38 -8.95 1.46 16.03
N PRO A 39 -8.82 2.08 17.22
CA PRO A 39 -9.66 3.22 17.58
C PRO A 39 -9.34 4.40 16.66
N ASP A 40 -10.38 5.15 16.36
CA ASP A 40 -10.26 6.41 15.64
C ASP A 40 -9.59 7.48 16.52
N MET A 41 -8.80 8.36 15.90
CA MET A 41 -8.09 9.47 16.54
C MET A 41 -8.94 10.69 16.95
N GLY A 42 -10.27 10.56 16.95
CA GLY A 42 -11.22 11.54 17.48
C GLY A 42 -11.92 12.38 16.41
N GLU A 43 -12.94 13.11 16.86
CA GLU A 43 -13.81 13.91 15.99
C GLU A 43 -13.07 15.02 15.24
N GLU A 44 -12.05 15.63 15.87
CA GLU A 44 -11.20 16.65 15.24
C GLU A 44 -10.58 16.08 13.95
N VAL A 45 -10.03 14.86 14.00
CA VAL A 45 -9.46 14.21 12.80
C VAL A 45 -10.53 13.89 11.76
N ARG A 46 -11.66 13.30 12.16
CA ARG A 46 -12.73 12.89 11.23
C ARG A 46 -13.38 14.05 10.49
N ASN A 47 -13.62 15.15 11.20
CA ASN A 47 -14.42 16.27 10.72
C ASN A 47 -13.58 17.33 9.99
N LEU A 48 -12.29 17.08 9.80
CA LEU A 48 -11.42 17.95 9.04
C LEU A 48 -11.95 18.09 7.61
N SER A 49 -12.12 19.32 7.13
CA SER A 49 -12.56 19.54 5.76
C SER A 49 -11.47 19.12 4.76
N TYR A 50 -11.85 18.78 3.53
CA TYR A 50 -10.88 18.48 2.47
C TYR A 50 -9.90 19.64 2.24
N HIS A 51 -10.41 20.87 2.24
CA HIS A 51 -9.59 22.08 2.08
C HIS A 51 -8.54 22.20 3.20
N ASP A 52 -8.96 22.04 4.45
CA ASP A 52 -8.07 22.11 5.60
C ASP A 52 -7.05 20.97 5.61
N TYR A 53 -7.48 19.74 5.29
CA TYR A 53 -6.59 18.59 5.19
C TYR A 53 -5.50 18.81 4.12
N GLN A 54 -5.88 19.37 2.97
CA GLN A 54 -4.90 19.75 1.95
C GLN A 54 -3.92 20.82 2.42
N ASN A 55 -4.30 21.73 3.32
CA ASN A 55 -3.38 22.75 3.81
C ASN A 55 -2.37 22.20 4.83
N ILE A 56 -2.61 21.02 5.41
CA ILE A 56 -1.63 20.32 6.24
C ILE A 56 -0.60 19.64 5.33
N ARG A 57 0.63 20.15 5.35
CA ARG A 57 1.70 19.70 4.44
C ARG A 57 2.90 19.16 5.20
N PHE A 58 3.48 18.08 4.71
CA PHE A 58 4.80 17.64 5.18
C PHE A 58 5.84 18.73 4.88
N ILE A 59 6.71 19.02 5.84
CA ILE A 59 7.75 20.04 5.69
C ILE A 59 8.88 19.47 4.84
N ALA A 60 9.06 20.04 3.65
CA ALA A 60 10.14 19.69 2.75
C ALA A 60 11.51 19.70 3.47
N GLY A 61 12.32 18.68 3.23
CA GLY A 61 13.64 18.53 3.84
C GLY A 61 13.65 17.91 5.25
N LYS A 62 12.51 17.58 5.84
CA LYS A 62 12.43 16.78 7.08
C LYS A 62 12.19 15.29 6.85
N THR A 63 12.37 14.83 5.61
CA THR A 63 12.24 13.42 5.24
C THR A 63 13.19 12.53 6.04
N LEU A 64 12.75 11.32 6.38
CA LEU A 64 13.60 10.33 7.03
C LEU A 64 14.82 10.01 6.14
N TRP A 65 15.98 9.84 6.76
CA TRP A 65 17.27 9.52 6.13
C TRP A 65 17.90 10.57 5.20
N ARG A 66 17.28 11.74 5.05
CA ARG A 66 17.87 12.83 4.24
C ARG A 66 19.23 13.29 4.74
N LYS A 67 19.38 13.49 6.05
CA LYS A 67 20.64 13.93 6.67
C LYS A 67 21.78 12.92 6.47
N GLU A 68 21.43 11.65 6.35
CA GLU A 68 22.35 10.54 6.09
C GLU A 68 22.66 10.36 4.60
N GLN A 69 22.02 11.16 3.74
CA GLN A 69 22.16 11.16 2.27
C GLN A 69 21.87 9.79 1.67
N LEU A 70 20.84 9.12 2.17
CA LEU A 70 20.42 7.82 1.65
C LEU A 70 19.55 7.97 0.40
N PRO A 71 19.61 6.99 -0.52
CA PRO A 71 18.90 7.06 -1.79
C PRO A 71 17.38 6.96 -1.63
N PHE A 72 16.89 6.20 -0.66
CA PHE A 72 15.48 6.23 -0.28
C PHE A 72 15.28 7.21 0.87
N GLN A 73 14.22 8.01 0.75
CA GLN A 73 13.74 8.91 1.79
C GLN A 73 12.26 8.64 2.03
N MET A 74 11.76 9.02 3.20
CA MET A 74 10.36 8.77 3.56
C MET A 74 9.70 10.02 4.16
N GLU A 75 8.46 10.25 3.75
CA GLU A 75 7.56 11.22 4.37
C GLU A 75 6.40 10.48 5.04
N PHE A 76 5.90 11.05 6.14
CA PHE A 76 4.82 10.47 6.92
C PHE A 76 3.48 11.12 6.53
N MET A 77 2.39 10.38 6.61
CA MET A 77 1.05 10.90 6.33
C MET A 77 0.35 11.36 7.61
N HIS A 78 -0.16 12.59 7.58
CA HIS A 78 -0.96 13.16 8.66
C HIS A 78 -2.37 12.53 8.66
N PRO A 79 -2.97 12.32 9.84
CA PRO A 79 -4.36 11.91 9.95
C PRO A 79 -5.34 13.00 9.49
N GLY A 80 -6.49 12.60 8.96
CA GLY A 80 -7.55 13.50 8.55
C GLY A 80 -8.63 12.78 7.74
N MET A 81 -9.88 13.22 7.88
CA MET A 81 -11.03 12.66 7.16
C MET A 81 -11.17 11.15 7.42
N GLN A 82 -11.23 10.33 6.37
CA GLN A 82 -11.25 8.87 6.45
C GLN A 82 -9.93 8.24 6.94
N PHE A 83 -8.82 8.98 6.89
CA PHE A 83 -7.53 8.52 7.42
C PHE A 83 -7.46 8.86 8.91
N ASN A 84 -8.20 8.12 9.71
CA ASN A 84 -8.39 8.39 11.15
C ASN A 84 -7.93 7.26 12.06
N GLN A 85 -7.47 6.15 11.47
CA GLN A 85 -6.88 5.01 12.17
C GLN A 85 -5.35 5.04 12.07
N ALA A 86 -4.69 4.85 13.21
CA ALA A 86 -3.25 4.91 13.32
C ALA A 86 -2.56 3.65 12.76
N ILE A 87 -1.38 3.85 12.17
CA ILE A 87 -0.40 2.79 11.91
C ILE A 87 0.86 3.05 12.73
N LYS A 88 1.60 2.00 13.09
CA LYS A 88 2.93 2.14 13.72
C LYS A 88 4.04 1.98 12.70
N LEU A 89 5.04 2.85 12.76
CA LEU A 89 6.19 2.83 11.88
C LEU A 89 7.46 2.51 12.66
N HIS A 90 8.30 1.66 12.10
CA HIS A 90 9.56 1.24 12.68
C HIS A 90 10.67 1.30 11.63
N VAL A 91 11.85 1.76 12.04
CA VAL A 91 13.09 1.48 11.31
C VAL A 91 13.56 0.09 11.73
N TRP A 92 13.85 -0.76 10.74
CA TRP A 92 14.50 -2.04 10.93
C TRP A 92 15.98 -1.95 10.53
N GLU A 93 16.87 -2.15 11.49
CA GLU A 93 18.32 -2.10 11.27
C GLU A 93 19.01 -3.09 12.20
N ASN A 94 19.98 -3.87 11.71
CA ASN A 94 20.73 -4.83 12.52
C ASN A 94 19.86 -5.78 13.37
N LYS A 95 18.73 -6.24 12.80
CA LYS A 95 17.74 -7.11 13.47
C LYS A 95 17.05 -6.45 14.68
N GLN A 96 17.07 -5.12 14.74
CA GLN A 96 16.44 -4.33 15.78
C GLN A 96 15.33 -3.47 15.19
N SER A 97 14.23 -3.36 15.94
CA SER A 97 13.08 -2.54 15.60
C SER A 97 13.13 -1.25 16.42
N THR A 98 13.31 -0.11 15.75
CA THR A 98 13.30 1.21 16.39
C THR A 98 12.01 1.95 16.02
N PRO A 99 11.14 2.31 16.97
CA PRO A 99 9.89 3.00 16.67
C PRO A 99 10.15 4.42 16.12
N ILE A 100 9.31 4.83 15.18
CA ILE A 100 9.24 6.20 14.67
C ILE A 100 7.98 6.85 15.26
N PRO A 101 8.08 7.59 16.37
CA PRO A 101 6.90 8.19 17.00
C PRO A 101 6.33 9.31 16.13
N PHE A 102 5.03 9.54 16.25
CA PHE A 102 4.38 10.70 15.68
C PHE A 102 5.02 12.00 16.14
N SER A 103 5.17 12.95 15.22
CA SER A 103 5.66 14.27 15.58
C SER A 103 5.05 15.35 14.70
N ARG A 104 4.33 16.27 15.34
CA ARG A 104 3.79 17.49 14.70
C ARG A 104 4.89 18.29 13.98
N LYS A 105 6.16 18.16 14.39
CA LYS A 105 7.31 18.86 13.79
C LYS A 105 7.54 18.54 12.31
N TYR A 106 6.98 17.44 11.80
CA TYR A 106 7.09 17.07 10.39
C TYR A 106 6.08 17.80 9.50
N PHE A 107 5.11 18.48 10.08
CA PHE A 107 3.99 19.07 9.34
C PHE A 107 3.90 20.58 9.56
N HIS A 108 3.54 21.29 8.49
CA HIS A 108 3.04 22.64 8.52
C HIS A 108 1.52 22.58 8.58
N TYR A 109 0.92 23.25 9.58
CA TYR A 109 -0.51 23.15 9.89
C TYR A 109 -1.35 24.31 9.34
N ALA A 110 -0.73 25.33 8.72
CA ALA A 110 -1.45 26.51 8.21
C ALA A 110 -2.44 27.15 9.22
N GLY A 111 -2.09 27.16 10.52
CA GLY A 111 -2.93 27.70 11.60
C GLY A 111 -3.86 26.69 12.29
N LEU A 112 -3.85 25.42 11.87
CA LEU A 112 -4.66 24.34 12.46
C LEU A 112 -3.94 23.58 13.58
N ASP A 113 -2.84 24.09 14.12
CA ASP A 113 -2.02 23.34 15.09
C ASP A 113 -2.77 22.99 16.39
N ARG A 114 -3.61 23.93 16.88
CA ARG A 114 -4.44 23.73 18.08
C ARG A 114 -5.73 22.96 17.82
N TYR A 115 -6.09 22.76 16.55
CA TYR A 115 -7.31 22.06 16.17
C TYR A 115 -7.30 20.58 16.62
N PHE A 116 -6.11 20.02 16.88
CA PHE A 116 -5.92 18.62 17.22
C PHE A 116 -5.49 18.38 18.69
N ASP A 117 -5.64 19.38 19.57
CA ASP A 117 -5.13 19.29 20.95
C ASP A 117 -5.81 18.22 21.81
N LYS A 118 -6.98 17.73 21.41
CA LYS A 118 -7.67 16.63 22.10
C LYS A 118 -7.51 15.28 21.39
N SER A 119 -6.93 15.27 20.20
CA SER A 119 -6.72 14.07 19.40
C SER A 119 -5.38 13.38 19.73
N PRO A 120 -5.38 12.06 20.01
CA PRO A 120 -4.15 11.27 20.17
C PRO A 120 -3.54 10.95 18.80
N LEU A 121 -2.97 11.97 18.14
CA LEU A 121 -2.47 11.86 16.77
C LEU A 121 -1.36 10.81 16.62
N ASP A 122 -1.46 10.06 15.53
CA ASP A 122 -0.42 9.17 15.00
C ASP A 122 -0.41 9.20 13.47
N TYR A 123 0.58 8.56 12.85
CA TYR A 123 0.65 8.46 11.39
C TYR A 123 -0.43 7.52 10.85
N THR A 124 -0.88 7.78 9.62
CA THR A 124 -1.89 6.95 8.93
C THR A 124 -1.35 6.24 7.70
N GLY A 125 -0.09 6.52 7.37
CA GLY A 125 0.56 6.09 6.15
C GLY A 125 1.94 6.72 6.02
N PHE A 126 2.59 6.41 4.92
CA PHE A 126 3.84 7.02 4.52
C PHE A 126 3.99 6.96 2.99
N ARG A 127 4.86 7.81 2.46
CA ARG A 127 5.30 7.76 1.08
C ARG A 127 6.80 7.70 0.99
N LEU A 128 7.29 7.04 -0.04
CA LEU A 128 8.70 6.88 -0.32
C LEU A 128 9.11 7.76 -1.48
N LEU A 129 10.29 8.34 -1.30
CA LEU A 129 10.92 9.20 -2.27
C LEU A 129 12.24 8.59 -2.72
N TYR A 130 12.49 8.65 -4.02
CA TYR A 130 13.71 8.15 -4.66
C TYR A 130 14.05 9.06 -5.85
N PRO A 131 15.35 9.21 -6.23
CA PRO A 131 15.73 9.92 -7.45
C PRO A 131 15.43 9.05 -8.69
N ILE A 132 14.14 8.85 -8.98
CA ILE A 132 13.66 7.95 -10.06
C ILE A 132 13.84 8.58 -11.45
N ASP A 133 13.76 9.91 -11.54
CA ASP A 133 13.96 10.67 -12.76
C ASP A 133 15.38 11.27 -12.76
N ALA A 134 16.10 11.14 -13.88
CA ALA A 134 17.55 11.37 -13.99
C ALA A 134 18.03 12.78 -13.59
N ASP A 135 17.17 13.79 -13.72
CA ASP A 135 17.51 15.21 -13.51
C ASP A 135 16.90 15.80 -12.22
N LYS A 136 16.26 14.99 -11.38
CA LYS A 136 15.40 15.48 -10.29
C LYS A 136 15.88 15.11 -8.87
N VAL A 137 15.47 15.97 -7.93
CA VAL A 137 15.40 15.74 -6.48
C VAL A 137 14.61 14.45 -6.19
N HIS A 138 14.86 13.78 -5.06
CA HIS A 138 14.00 12.72 -4.51
C HIS A 138 12.51 12.99 -4.76
N GLN A 139 11.87 12.14 -5.57
CA GLN A 139 10.44 12.25 -5.90
C GLN A 139 9.66 11.11 -5.30
N GLU A 140 8.44 11.40 -4.90
CA GLU A 140 7.47 10.40 -4.48
C GLU A 140 7.26 9.37 -5.60
N PHE A 141 7.34 8.09 -5.26
CA PHE A 141 7.13 6.98 -6.21
C PHE A 141 6.29 5.83 -5.65
N LEU A 142 6.09 5.75 -4.33
CA LEU A 142 5.27 4.71 -3.67
C LEU A 142 4.59 5.26 -2.41
N VAL A 143 3.30 4.97 -2.24
CA VAL A 143 2.48 5.37 -1.08
C VAL A 143 1.82 4.15 -0.45
N PHE A 144 1.83 4.09 0.88
CA PHE A 144 1.01 3.19 1.70
C PHE A 144 0.10 4.05 2.57
N GLN A 145 -1.22 3.95 2.39
CA GLN A 145 -2.20 4.66 3.23
C GLN A 145 -3.60 4.05 3.04
N GLY A 146 -4.31 3.80 4.15
CA GLY A 146 -5.67 3.28 4.13
C GLY A 146 -5.74 1.76 3.94
N ALA A 147 -6.37 1.07 4.91
CA ALA A 147 -6.45 -0.39 4.96
C ALA A 147 -5.11 -1.07 4.59
N SER A 148 -5.10 -1.92 3.57
CA SER A 148 -3.90 -2.57 3.04
C SER A 148 -3.53 -2.09 1.64
N TYR A 149 -3.96 -0.89 1.27
CA TYR A 149 -3.72 -0.31 -0.05
C TYR A 149 -2.31 0.25 -0.17
N PHE A 150 -1.77 0.13 -1.37
CA PHE A 150 -0.57 0.82 -1.79
C PHE A 150 -0.60 1.09 -3.29
N ARG A 151 0.12 2.12 -3.73
CA ARG A 151 0.24 2.48 -5.14
C ARG A 151 1.64 2.98 -5.45
N SER A 152 2.13 2.64 -6.64
CA SER A 152 3.41 3.11 -7.16
C SER A 152 3.27 3.77 -8.52
N ARG A 153 4.33 4.44 -8.93
CA ARG A 153 4.58 4.89 -10.29
C ARG A 153 6.03 4.57 -10.69
N GLY A 154 6.26 4.37 -11.97
CA GLY A 154 7.57 4.35 -12.61
C GLY A 154 8.09 5.74 -12.95
N ARG A 155 9.16 5.80 -13.75
CA ARG A 155 9.70 7.05 -14.31
C ARG A 155 8.67 7.67 -15.24
N ASP A 156 8.51 8.99 -15.17
CA ASP A 156 7.60 9.76 -16.03
C ASP A 156 6.11 9.34 -15.98
N GLU A 157 5.73 8.45 -15.06
CA GLU A 157 4.34 8.07 -14.81
C GLU A 157 3.69 8.95 -13.73
N THR A 158 2.36 8.98 -13.70
CA THR A 158 1.54 9.51 -12.59
C THR A 158 0.86 8.38 -11.83
N TYR A 159 0.34 8.65 -10.63
CA TYR A 159 -0.48 7.65 -9.93
C TYR A 159 -1.81 7.40 -10.64
N GLY A 160 -2.16 6.13 -10.80
CA GLY A 160 -3.48 5.66 -11.20
C GLY A 160 -3.99 4.58 -10.24
N LEU A 161 -4.03 3.33 -10.72
CA LEU A 161 -4.51 2.19 -9.95
C LEU A 161 -3.73 1.94 -8.64
N SER A 162 -4.39 1.22 -7.72
CA SER A 162 -3.82 0.77 -6.46
C SER A 162 -3.83 -0.76 -6.38
N ALA A 163 -2.90 -1.31 -5.62
CA ALA A 163 -2.90 -2.70 -5.19
C ALA A 163 -3.30 -2.81 -3.72
N ARG A 164 -3.71 -4.01 -3.29
CA ARG A 164 -3.95 -4.31 -1.88
C ARG A 164 -3.24 -5.61 -1.50
N ALA A 165 -3.03 -5.84 -0.20
CA ALA A 165 -2.45 -7.09 0.28
C ALA A 165 -3.31 -8.30 -0.07
N ILE A 166 -4.62 -8.17 0.15
CA ILE A 166 -5.63 -9.21 0.01
C ILE A 166 -7.01 -8.54 -0.09
N ALA A 167 -7.94 -9.18 -0.77
CA ALA A 167 -9.34 -8.77 -0.83
C ALA A 167 -10.22 -9.87 -0.23
N LEU A 168 -11.23 -9.51 0.56
CA LEU A 168 -12.13 -10.47 1.20
C LEU A 168 -13.58 -10.08 0.93
N ASN A 169 -14.36 -11.03 0.40
CA ASN A 169 -15.80 -10.86 0.18
C ASN A 169 -16.16 -9.65 -0.70
N THR A 170 -15.38 -9.37 -1.74
CA THR A 170 -15.57 -8.22 -2.64
C THR A 170 -16.87 -8.24 -3.42
N HIS A 171 -17.39 -9.42 -3.76
CA HIS A 171 -18.64 -9.55 -4.50
C HIS A 171 -19.63 -10.51 -3.82
N SER A 172 -19.42 -10.75 -2.53
CA SER A 172 -20.16 -11.75 -1.76
C SER A 172 -21.47 -11.16 -1.18
N LYS A 173 -22.34 -12.03 -0.64
CA LYS A 173 -23.53 -11.60 0.13
C LYS A 173 -23.18 -10.97 1.47
N THR A 174 -21.98 -11.24 1.98
CA THR A 174 -21.43 -10.58 3.18
C THR A 174 -20.72 -9.29 2.78
N PRO A 175 -20.74 -8.25 3.64
CA PRO A 175 -19.98 -7.03 3.39
C PRO A 175 -18.49 -7.34 3.15
N GLU A 176 -17.89 -6.57 2.23
CA GLU A 176 -16.45 -6.60 1.99
C GLU A 176 -15.71 -6.31 3.31
N GLU A 177 -14.70 -7.13 3.59
CA GLU A 177 -13.80 -6.91 4.71
C GLU A 177 -12.50 -6.32 4.20
N PHE A 178 -12.00 -5.27 4.86
CA PHE A 178 -10.76 -4.58 4.50
C PHE A 178 -9.65 -4.85 5.53
N PRO A 179 -8.82 -5.90 5.34
CA PRO A 179 -7.62 -6.07 6.14
C PRO A 179 -6.70 -4.86 6.07
N THR A 180 -6.11 -4.51 7.22
CA THR A 180 -5.35 -3.27 7.40
C THR A 180 -3.90 -3.56 7.76
N TYR A 181 -2.95 -2.84 7.15
CA TYR A 181 -1.58 -2.84 7.65
C TYR A 181 -1.49 -1.97 8.89
N THR A 182 -1.32 -2.61 10.04
CA THR A 182 -1.35 -1.94 11.35
C THR A 182 0.04 -1.45 11.77
N GLN A 183 1.09 -2.12 11.30
CA GLN A 183 2.48 -1.77 11.60
C GLN A 183 3.38 -2.04 10.39
N PHE A 184 4.41 -1.20 10.22
CA PHE A 184 5.44 -1.36 9.20
C PHE A 184 6.84 -1.32 9.80
N TRP A 185 7.72 -2.15 9.25
CA TRP A 185 9.16 -2.17 9.48
C TRP A 185 9.86 -1.86 8.17
N ILE A 186 10.47 -0.68 8.10
CA ILE A 186 11.19 -0.22 6.91
C ILE A 186 12.67 -0.50 7.14
N GLU A 187 13.26 -1.39 6.35
CA GLU A 187 14.68 -1.71 6.46
C GLU A 187 15.50 -0.49 6.04
N LYS A 188 16.41 -0.05 6.92
CA LYS A 188 17.25 1.10 6.62
C LYS A 188 18.14 0.79 5.41
N PRO A 189 18.06 1.57 4.31
CA PRO A 189 18.83 1.30 3.11
C PRO A 189 20.31 1.60 3.35
N GLN A 190 21.18 0.89 2.64
CA GLN A 190 22.59 1.25 2.54
C GLN A 190 22.78 2.41 1.56
N LYS A 191 23.91 3.11 1.65
CA LYS A 191 24.32 4.09 0.63
C LYS A 191 24.36 3.43 -0.75
N GLY A 192 23.77 4.07 -1.75
CA GLY A 192 23.71 3.56 -3.12
C GLY A 192 22.76 2.37 -3.34
N SER A 193 21.97 1.96 -2.34
CA SER A 193 20.95 0.93 -2.53
C SER A 193 19.97 1.31 -3.64
N LYS A 194 19.69 0.34 -4.52
CA LYS A 194 18.65 0.43 -5.55
C LYS A 194 17.35 -0.26 -5.15
N ARG A 195 17.36 -0.96 -4.01
CA ARG A 195 16.21 -1.70 -3.47
C ARG A 195 15.87 -1.22 -2.07
N LEU A 196 14.60 -1.31 -1.71
CA LEU A 196 14.14 -1.11 -0.34
C LEU A 196 13.32 -2.32 0.11
N ARG A 197 13.62 -2.85 1.30
CA ARG A 197 12.80 -3.87 1.96
C ARG A 197 11.86 -3.21 2.96
N ILE A 198 10.60 -3.63 2.94
CA ILE A 198 9.58 -3.22 3.93
C ILE A 198 8.82 -4.46 4.36
N CYS A 199 8.50 -4.59 5.64
CA CYS A 199 7.55 -5.59 6.11
C CYS A 199 6.33 -4.95 6.74
N GLY A 200 5.15 -5.50 6.49
CA GLY A 200 3.88 -5.02 7.00
C GLY A 200 3.13 -6.09 7.79
N LEU A 201 2.62 -5.74 8.97
CA LEU A 201 1.72 -6.59 9.78
C LEU A 201 0.28 -6.32 9.38
N LEU A 202 -0.40 -7.33 8.87
CA LEU A 202 -1.79 -7.29 8.47
C LEU A 202 -2.68 -7.80 9.60
N ASP A 203 -3.77 -7.11 9.90
CA ASP A 203 -4.78 -7.57 10.87
C ASP A 203 -6.20 -7.19 10.41
N SER A 204 -7.15 -8.05 10.75
CA SER A 204 -8.56 -7.89 10.44
C SER A 204 -9.43 -8.82 11.31
N PRO A 205 -10.77 -8.66 11.29
CA PRO A 205 -11.67 -9.60 11.95
C PRO A 205 -11.47 -11.07 11.51
N SER A 206 -11.15 -11.30 10.24
CA SER A 206 -11.04 -12.65 9.66
C SER A 206 -9.64 -13.24 9.63
N LEU A 207 -8.59 -12.44 9.65
CA LEU A 207 -7.22 -12.93 9.50
C LEU A 207 -6.17 -12.04 10.17
N THR A 208 -4.98 -12.58 10.30
CA THR A 208 -3.73 -11.82 10.48
C THR A 208 -2.81 -12.18 9.33
N GLY A 209 -1.75 -11.40 9.11
CA GLY A 209 -0.76 -11.74 8.10
C GLY A 209 0.53 -10.96 8.23
N ALA A 210 1.53 -11.41 7.49
CA ALA A 210 2.82 -10.77 7.36
C ALA A 210 3.12 -10.61 5.88
N THR A 211 3.52 -9.41 5.46
CA THR A 211 3.94 -9.15 4.09
C THR A 211 5.37 -8.63 4.07
N GLU A 212 6.20 -9.11 3.14
CA GLU A 212 7.46 -8.50 2.74
C GLU A 212 7.32 -7.88 1.34
N PHE A 213 7.83 -6.66 1.19
CA PHE A 213 7.96 -5.95 -0.06
C PHE A 213 9.45 -5.74 -0.34
N ILE A 214 9.92 -6.16 -1.52
CA ILE A 214 11.22 -5.77 -2.06
C ILE A 214 10.97 -4.88 -3.28
N ILE A 215 11.26 -3.60 -3.12
CA ILE A 215 10.87 -2.54 -4.06
C ILE A 215 12.09 -2.04 -4.83
N GLU A 216 11.99 -2.01 -6.16
CA GLU A 216 13.00 -1.46 -7.08
C GLU A 216 12.38 -0.36 -7.97
N PRO A 217 12.57 0.93 -7.66
CA PRO A 217 12.16 2.01 -8.54
C PRO A 217 13.07 2.11 -9.78
N ASN A 218 12.46 2.19 -10.97
CA ASN A 218 13.14 2.41 -12.25
C ASN A 218 12.13 2.95 -13.29
N ASP A 219 12.42 2.84 -14.59
CA ASP A 219 11.45 3.08 -15.68
C ASP A 219 10.09 2.45 -15.35
N THR A 220 10.12 1.20 -14.93
CA THR A 220 9.01 0.54 -14.22
C THR A 220 9.43 0.30 -12.78
N THR A 221 8.63 0.73 -11.81
CA THR A 221 8.81 0.33 -10.42
C THR A 221 8.35 -1.12 -10.26
N THR A 222 9.28 -2.01 -9.91
CA THR A 222 8.97 -3.42 -9.66
C THR A 222 8.91 -3.69 -8.15
N MET A 223 8.02 -4.59 -7.76
CA MET A 223 7.91 -5.05 -6.37
C MET A 223 7.79 -6.57 -6.34
N LEU A 224 8.66 -7.23 -5.59
CA LEU A 224 8.41 -8.60 -5.14
C LEU A 224 7.61 -8.51 -3.84
N VAL A 225 6.46 -9.17 -3.80
CA VAL A 225 5.56 -9.17 -2.65
C VAL A 225 5.35 -10.61 -2.18
N GLU A 226 5.76 -10.89 -0.96
CA GLU A 226 5.49 -12.17 -0.29
C GLU A 226 4.55 -11.93 0.88
N THR A 227 3.37 -12.56 0.86
CA THR A 227 2.39 -12.43 1.95
C THR A 227 2.06 -13.80 2.52
N VAL A 228 2.15 -13.93 3.84
CA VAL A 228 1.70 -15.10 4.60
C VAL A 228 0.47 -14.71 5.41
N ILE A 229 -0.63 -15.42 5.18
CA ILE A 229 -1.92 -15.18 5.82
C ILE A 229 -2.19 -16.27 6.86
N TYR A 230 -2.73 -15.87 8.00
CA TYR A 230 -3.22 -16.76 9.03
C TYR A 230 -4.71 -16.47 9.29
N PRO A 231 -5.62 -17.31 8.81
CA PRO A 231 -7.05 -17.14 9.05
C PRO A 231 -7.40 -17.31 10.53
N ARG A 232 -8.21 -16.40 11.08
CA ARG A 232 -8.85 -16.52 12.40
C ARG A 232 -10.13 -17.38 12.33
N LYS A 233 -10.76 -17.40 11.15
CA LYS A 233 -11.96 -18.16 10.82
C LYS A 233 -11.92 -18.57 9.33
N PRO A 234 -12.78 -19.50 8.88
CA PRO A 234 -12.87 -19.85 7.47
C PRO A 234 -13.13 -18.62 6.59
N LEU A 235 -12.35 -18.47 5.51
CA LEU A 235 -12.50 -17.40 4.52
C LEU A 235 -13.37 -17.91 3.37
N GLN A 236 -14.37 -17.13 2.96
CA GLN A 236 -15.34 -17.54 1.93
C GLN A 236 -14.87 -17.15 0.53
N GLU A 237 -14.53 -15.89 0.33
CA GLU A 237 -14.04 -15.33 -0.94
C GLU A 237 -12.74 -14.60 -0.66
N VAL A 238 -11.68 -14.99 -1.36
CA VAL A 238 -10.33 -14.45 -1.19
C VAL A 238 -9.77 -14.02 -2.54
N GLY A 239 -9.51 -12.72 -2.68
CA GLY A 239 -8.76 -12.15 -3.81
C GLY A 239 -7.28 -12.05 -3.48
N ILE A 240 -6.45 -12.73 -4.27
CA ILE A 240 -4.98 -12.71 -4.17
C ILE A 240 -4.44 -11.68 -5.17
N ALA A 241 -3.43 -10.92 -4.75
CA ALA A 241 -2.84 -9.83 -5.54
C ALA A 241 -3.90 -8.88 -6.15
N PRO A 242 -4.87 -8.39 -5.36
CA PRO A 242 -5.96 -7.56 -5.87
C PRO A 242 -5.44 -6.21 -6.40
N LEU A 243 -6.00 -5.79 -7.53
CA LEU A 243 -5.84 -4.47 -8.10
C LEU A 243 -7.18 -3.72 -8.03
N THR A 244 -7.13 -2.41 -7.85
CA THR A 244 -8.29 -1.52 -7.83
C THR A 244 -7.98 -0.32 -8.69
N SER A 245 -8.81 -0.09 -9.69
CA SER A 245 -8.67 1.01 -10.64
C SER A 245 -10.01 1.75 -10.78
N MET A 246 -10.05 2.74 -11.66
CA MET A 246 -11.24 3.52 -11.97
C MET A 246 -11.42 3.60 -13.49
N PHE A 247 -12.66 3.42 -13.95
CA PHE A 247 -13.06 3.66 -15.32
C PHE A 247 -14.35 4.47 -15.32
N PHE A 248 -14.37 5.63 -15.97
CA PHE A 248 -15.58 6.44 -16.14
C PHE A 248 -16.10 6.33 -17.58
N HIS A 249 -15.33 6.77 -18.58
CA HIS A 249 -15.64 6.52 -19.99
C HIS A 249 -14.36 6.42 -20.84
N GLY A 250 -14.45 5.76 -21.99
CA GLY A 250 -13.35 5.51 -22.92
C GLY A 250 -13.87 5.26 -24.34
N GLU A 251 -13.01 4.80 -25.25
CA GLU A 251 -13.39 4.52 -26.66
C GLU A 251 -14.57 3.54 -26.80
N ASN A 252 -14.74 2.66 -25.83
CA ASN A 252 -15.79 1.65 -25.78
C ASN A 252 -17.04 2.09 -24.99
N ALA A 253 -17.13 3.35 -24.57
CA ALA A 253 -18.28 3.89 -23.85
C ALA A 253 -19.38 4.37 -24.79
N LEU A 254 -20.64 4.18 -24.38
CA LEU A 254 -21.82 4.64 -25.14
C LEU A 254 -22.11 6.13 -24.95
N SER A 255 -21.53 6.77 -23.93
CA SER A 255 -21.72 8.17 -23.57
C SER A 255 -20.44 8.73 -22.96
N THR A 256 -20.15 10.00 -23.25
CA THR A 256 -19.11 10.79 -22.57
C THR A 256 -19.71 11.79 -21.58
N TYR A 257 -21.02 11.76 -21.37
CA TYR A 257 -21.74 12.68 -20.47
C TYR A 257 -21.53 14.18 -20.80
N GLY A 258 -21.16 14.51 -22.04
CA GLY A 258 -20.82 15.87 -22.45
C GLY A 258 -19.46 16.36 -21.95
N ASP A 259 -18.61 15.47 -21.43
CA ASP A 259 -17.23 15.77 -21.09
C ASP A 259 -16.45 16.13 -22.37
N TYR A 260 -15.56 17.12 -22.26
CA TYR A 260 -14.72 17.57 -23.37
C TYR A 260 -13.53 16.63 -23.59
N ARG A 261 -13.18 15.82 -22.57
CA ARG A 261 -12.13 14.82 -22.65
C ARG A 261 -12.68 13.62 -23.43
N PRO A 262 -11.90 13.02 -24.35
CA PRO A 262 -12.34 11.82 -25.05
C PRO A 262 -12.47 10.63 -24.10
N GLU A 263 -11.60 10.55 -23.09
CA GLU A 263 -11.50 9.41 -22.16
C GLU A 263 -11.15 9.88 -20.75
N VAL A 264 -11.66 9.17 -19.74
CA VAL A 264 -11.41 9.40 -18.32
C VAL A 264 -11.37 8.06 -17.60
N HIS A 265 -10.17 7.54 -17.36
CA HIS A 265 -9.93 6.29 -16.64
C HIS A 265 -8.48 6.21 -16.13
N ASP A 266 -8.26 5.38 -15.11
CA ASP A 266 -6.93 4.96 -14.66
C ASP A 266 -6.51 3.64 -15.33
N SER A 267 -7.46 2.90 -15.90
CA SER A 267 -7.25 1.68 -16.69
C SER A 267 -8.41 1.48 -17.67
N ASP A 268 -8.13 0.99 -18.87
CA ASP A 268 -9.09 0.74 -19.96
C ASP A 268 -9.40 -0.74 -20.19
N GLY A 269 -8.61 -1.65 -19.62
CA GLY A 269 -8.84 -3.08 -19.76
C GLY A 269 -8.03 -3.96 -18.81
N LEU A 270 -8.44 -5.21 -18.73
CA LEU A 270 -7.75 -6.29 -18.04
C LEU A 270 -7.06 -7.18 -19.08
N LEU A 271 -5.73 -7.26 -18.99
CA LEU A 271 -4.91 -8.17 -19.79
C LEU A 271 -4.55 -9.40 -18.97
N ILE A 272 -4.98 -10.58 -19.42
CA ILE A 272 -4.70 -11.87 -18.77
C ILE A 272 -3.83 -12.70 -19.71
N LYS A 273 -2.75 -13.25 -19.17
CA LYS A 273 -1.92 -14.25 -19.85
C LYS A 273 -2.19 -15.61 -19.20
N GLN A 274 -3.03 -16.44 -19.82
CA GLN A 274 -3.35 -17.77 -19.27
C GLN A 274 -2.20 -18.77 -19.47
N ASP A 275 -1.56 -18.73 -20.63
CA ASP A 275 -0.47 -19.63 -21.01
C ASP A 275 0.59 -18.91 -21.84
N LYS A 276 1.71 -19.58 -22.16
CA LYS A 276 2.82 -18.97 -22.94
C LYS A 276 2.38 -18.35 -24.27
N GLN A 277 1.25 -18.76 -24.84
CA GLN A 277 0.79 -18.34 -26.17
C GLN A 277 -0.61 -17.68 -26.20
N LYS A 278 -1.34 -17.63 -25.07
CA LYS A 278 -2.74 -17.16 -25.06
C LYS A 278 -2.89 -15.92 -24.18
N TRP A 279 -3.24 -14.82 -24.84
CA TRP A 279 -3.56 -13.55 -24.20
C TRP A 279 -5.05 -13.27 -24.33
N HIS A 280 -5.65 -12.80 -23.25
CA HIS A 280 -7.02 -12.34 -23.20
C HIS A 280 -7.02 -10.86 -22.83
N TRP A 281 -7.64 -10.05 -23.69
CA TRP A 281 -7.92 -8.66 -23.39
C TRP A 281 -9.41 -8.51 -23.08
N HIS A 282 -9.72 -7.92 -21.93
CA HIS A 282 -11.08 -7.62 -21.52
C HIS A 282 -11.22 -6.12 -21.24
N PRO A 283 -11.80 -5.34 -22.16
CA PRO A 283 -12.02 -3.91 -21.95
C PRO A 283 -12.89 -3.66 -20.71
N LEU A 284 -12.49 -2.69 -19.89
CA LEU A 284 -13.31 -2.20 -18.78
C LEU A 284 -14.44 -1.34 -19.34
N ARG A 285 -15.59 -1.34 -18.67
CA ARG A 285 -16.71 -0.48 -19.02
C ARG A 285 -17.45 -0.03 -17.78
N GLU A 286 -18.11 1.11 -17.88
CA GLU A 286 -19.14 1.48 -16.93
C GLU A 286 -20.34 0.53 -17.08
N ALA A 287 -20.93 0.13 -15.95
CA ALA A 287 -22.12 -0.69 -15.90
C ALA A 287 -23.14 -0.07 -14.95
N GLU A 288 -24.42 -0.14 -15.30
CA GLU A 288 -25.53 0.37 -14.49
C GLU A 288 -25.67 -0.40 -13.16
N TRP A 289 -25.25 -1.66 -13.15
CA TRP A 289 -25.30 -2.56 -12.00
C TRP A 289 -23.94 -3.20 -11.76
N VAL A 290 -23.70 -3.67 -10.54
CA VAL A 290 -22.47 -4.42 -10.21
C VAL A 290 -22.39 -5.66 -11.08
N GLU A 291 -21.29 -5.77 -11.83
CA GLU A 291 -20.98 -6.93 -12.66
C GLU A 291 -19.76 -7.67 -12.14
N VAL A 292 -19.84 -9.00 -12.14
CA VAL A 292 -18.71 -9.89 -11.84
C VAL A 292 -18.40 -10.69 -13.10
N LYS A 293 -17.14 -10.66 -13.53
CA LYS A 293 -16.63 -11.49 -14.62
C LYS A 293 -15.58 -12.45 -14.07
N VAL A 294 -15.76 -13.74 -14.34
CA VAL A 294 -14.84 -14.81 -13.94
C VAL A 294 -14.18 -15.35 -15.20
N PHE A 295 -12.87 -15.52 -15.15
CA PHE A 295 -12.05 -16.06 -16.24
C PHE A 295 -11.41 -17.35 -15.74
N ASP A 296 -11.90 -18.50 -16.21
CA ASP A 296 -11.36 -19.80 -15.82
C ASP A 296 -10.07 -20.12 -16.58
N GLU A 297 -9.13 -20.80 -15.93
CA GLU A 297 -7.82 -21.18 -16.52
C GLU A 297 -7.93 -22.28 -17.59
N GLY A 298 -9.09 -22.96 -17.69
CA GLY A 298 -9.32 -24.07 -18.63
C GLY A 298 -8.98 -25.43 -18.05
#